data_AF-A0A6B3GH15-F1
#
_entry.id   AF-A0A6B3GH15-F1
#
_cell.length_a   1.000
_cell.length_b   1.000
_cell.length_c   1.000
_cell.angle_alpha   90.00
_cell.angle_beta   90.00
_cell.angle_gamma   90.00
#
_symmetry.space_group_name_H-M   'P 1'
#
loop_
_entity.id
_entity.type
_entity.pdbx_description
1 polymer ?
#
loop_
_entity_poly.entity_id
_entity_poly.type
_entity_poly.pdbx_seq_one_letter_code
_entity_poly.pdbx_strand_id
1 'polypeptide(L)'
;DGLVTGASTGLAREDAEHLAAVSSGLQSLARGSGRHFRAGRARQTMVEFDEALLFVTAAGDGSCLCVLTAAEADVGQVAYEMTLLVNRVGEHLGVSVRQGGPEGIEPF
;
A
#
# COMPACT_ATOMS: atom_id res chain seq x y z
N ASP A 1 -8.70 0.80 -2.04
CA ASP A 1 -10.08 0.84 -1.49
C ASP A 1 -10.09 1.06 0.03
N GLY A 2 -8.97 0.83 0.73
CA GLY A 2 -8.87 1.06 2.17
C GLY A 2 -9.22 -0.17 3.00
N LEU A 3 -9.26 -1.35 2.38
CA LEU A 3 -9.53 -2.61 3.06
C LEU A 3 -8.23 -3.29 3.48
N VAL A 4 -8.24 -3.89 4.67
CA VAL A 4 -7.10 -4.64 5.21
C VAL A 4 -7.00 -5.99 4.50
N THR A 5 -5.94 -6.19 3.71
CA THR A 5 -5.62 -7.48 3.07
C THR A 5 -4.72 -8.36 3.95
N GLY A 6 -3.98 -7.75 4.88
CA GLY A 6 -3.11 -8.43 5.84
C GLY A 6 -2.62 -7.44 6.90
N ALA A 7 -2.28 -7.94 8.08
CA ALA A 7 -1.77 -7.15 9.19
C ALA A 7 -0.76 -7.96 10.00
N SER A 8 0.14 -7.27 10.71
CA SER A 8 1.05 -7.89 11.66
C SER A 8 0.27 -8.59 12.78
N THR A 9 0.76 -9.73 13.27
CA THR A 9 0.06 -10.56 14.26
C THR A 9 -0.21 -9.85 15.59
N GLY A 10 0.61 -8.86 15.96
CA GLY A 10 0.45 -8.06 17.17
C GLY A 10 -0.39 -6.79 16.99
N LEU A 11 -0.89 -6.50 15.78
CA LEU A 11 -1.67 -5.29 15.52
C LEU A 11 -3.16 -5.57 15.76
N ALA A 12 -3.80 -4.74 16.58
CA ALA A 12 -5.24 -4.86 16.82
C ALA A 12 -6.00 -4.64 15.51
N ARG A 13 -7.15 -5.31 15.38
CA ARG A 13 -7.95 -5.24 14.15
C ARG A 13 -8.40 -3.82 13.83
N GLU A 14 -8.82 -3.08 14.85
CA GLU A 14 -9.26 -1.68 14.74
C GLU A 14 -8.13 -0.77 14.24
N ASP A 15 -6.92 -0.94 14.77
CA ASP A 15 -5.74 -0.18 14.35
C ASP A 15 -5.38 -0.49 12.89
N ALA A 16 -5.46 -1.76 12.50
CA ALA A 16 -5.22 -2.17 11.12
C ALA A 16 -6.22 -1.53 10.14
N GLU A 17 -7.51 -1.51 10.50
CA GLU A 17 -8.56 -0.87 9.71
C GLU A 17 -8.35 0.65 9.62
N HIS A 18 -7.97 1.27 10.73
CA HIS A 18 -7.66 2.69 10.77
C HIS A 18 -6.46 3.02 9.87
N LEU A 19 -5.36 2.27 9.98
CA LEU A 19 -4.18 2.44 9.13
C LEU A 19 -4.49 2.23 7.65
N ALA A 20 -5.35 1.27 7.31
CA ALA A 20 -5.76 1.04 5.91
C ALA A 20 -6.57 2.23 5.35
N ALA A 21 -7.48 2.80 6.13
CA ALA A 21 -8.24 3.99 5.75
C ALA A 21 -7.32 5.21 5.54
N VAL A 22 -6.42 5.48 6.50
CA VAL A 22 -5.44 6.57 6.41
C VAL A 22 -4.55 6.41 5.18
N SER A 23 -4.02 5.20 4.95
CA SER A 23 -3.13 4.91 3.83
C SER A 23 -3.80 5.13 2.47
N SER A 24 -5.07 4.73 2.34
CA SER A 24 -5.88 4.95 1.14
C SER A 24 -6.08 6.44 0.85
N GLY A 25 -6.34 7.24 1.89
CA GLY A 25 -6.44 8.70 1.80
C GLY A 25 -5.13 9.34 1.33
N LEU A 26 -4.01 8.99 1.98
CA LEU A 26 -2.68 9.48 1.63
C LEU A 26 -2.30 9.14 0.18
N GLN A 27 -2.55 7.90 -0.27
CA GLN A 27 -2.31 7.52 -1.66
C GLN A 27 -3.16 8.34 -2.64
N SER A 28 -4.42 8.59 -2.31
CA SER A 28 -5.32 9.36 -3.18
C SER A 28 -4.84 10.81 -3.35
N LEU A 29 -4.41 11.44 -2.25
CA LEU A 29 -3.84 12.78 -2.24
C LEU A 29 -2.51 12.83 -3.02
N ALA A 30 -1.62 11.86 -2.80
CA ALA A 30 -0.34 11.78 -3.48
C ALA A 30 -0.53 11.59 -5.01
N ARG A 31 -1.45 10.70 -5.42
CA ARG A 31 -1.82 10.51 -6.83
C ARG A 31 -2.41 11.78 -7.44
N GLY A 32 -3.31 12.45 -6.73
CA GLY A 32 -3.91 13.71 -7.17
C GLY A 32 -2.86 14.81 -7.39
N SER A 33 -1.99 14.99 -6.41
CA SER A 33 -0.89 15.97 -6.44
C SER A 33 0.10 15.68 -7.56
N GLY A 34 0.53 14.42 -7.72
CA GLY A 34 1.44 14.01 -8.79
C GLY A 34 0.89 14.29 -10.18
N ARG A 35 -0.42 14.09 -10.40
CA ARG A 35 -1.09 14.48 -11.65
C ARG A 35 -1.17 15.99 -11.82
N HIS A 36 -1.60 16.70 -10.78
CA HIS A 36 -1.80 18.15 -10.80
C HIS A 36 -0.50 18.90 -11.15
N PHE A 37 0.60 18.53 -10.49
CA PHE A 37 1.91 19.14 -10.69
C PHE A 37 2.73 18.49 -11.80
N ARG A 38 2.18 17.51 -12.53
CA ARG A 38 2.90 16.72 -13.56
C ARG A 38 4.21 16.09 -13.04
N ALA A 39 4.24 15.73 -11.76
CA ALA A 39 5.39 15.15 -11.07
C ALA A 39 5.44 13.61 -11.14
N GLY A 40 4.48 12.99 -11.85
CA GLY A 40 4.42 11.54 -12.01
C GLY A 40 3.82 10.81 -10.81
N ARG A 41 4.20 9.55 -10.62
CA ARG A 41 3.70 8.69 -9.53
C ARG A 41 4.54 8.90 -8.27
N ALA A 42 3.89 9.12 -7.13
CA ALA A 42 4.56 9.09 -5.85
C ALA A 42 5.18 7.71 -5.61
N ARG A 43 6.48 7.69 -5.28
CA ARG A 43 7.19 6.45 -4.95
C ARG A 43 6.83 5.96 -3.56
N GLN A 44 6.69 6.89 -2.61
CA GLN A 44 6.39 6.64 -1.21
C GLN A 44 5.81 7.92 -0.59
N THR A 45 4.94 7.76 0.40
CA THR A 45 4.53 8.81 1.33
C THR A 45 5.14 8.51 2.69
N MET A 46 5.69 9.53 3.36
CA MET A 46 6.21 9.46 4.71
C MET A 46 5.58 10.58 5.55
N VAL A 47 5.08 10.23 6.72
CA VAL A 47 4.55 11.18 7.70
C VAL A 47 5.33 11.01 8.99
N GLU A 48 5.91 12.10 9.47
CA GLU A 48 6.60 12.16 10.75
C GLU A 48 5.64 12.67 11.82
N PHE A 49 5.55 11.94 12.92
CA PHE A 49 4.91 12.34 14.15
C PHE A 49 5.98 12.52 15.22
N ASP A 50 5.64 13.18 16.33
CA ASP A 50 6.58 13.41 17.43
C ASP A 50 7.21 12.11 17.96
N GLU A 51 6.46 10.99 17.92
CA GLU A 51 6.88 9.70 18.48
C GLU A 51 6.81 8.54 17.46
N ALA A 52 6.51 8.82 16.20
CA ALA A 52 6.32 7.77 15.20
C ALA A 52 6.63 8.20 13.77
N LEU A 53 6.91 7.21 12.92
CA LEU A 53 7.01 7.38 11.47
C LEU A 53 6.00 6.47 10.78
N LEU A 54 5.24 7.03 9.84
CA LEU A 54 4.31 6.29 9.00
C LEU A 54 4.79 6.31 7.55
N PHE A 55 4.95 5.11 6.99
CA PHE A 55 5.35 4.90 5.61
C PHE A 55 4.21 4.25 4.83
N VAL A 56 3.90 4.80 3.65
CA VAL A 56 2.91 4.22 2.73
C VAL A 56 3.51 4.13 1.34
N THR A 57 3.55 2.91 0.79
CA THR A 57 4.06 2.65 -0.57
C THR A 57 3.09 1.79 -1.37
N ALA A 58 3.20 1.83 -2.70
CA ALA A 58 2.43 0.95 -3.57
C ALA A 58 2.94 -0.49 -3.45
N ALA A 59 2.03 -1.46 -3.35
CA ALA A 59 2.36 -2.88 -3.17
C ALA A 59 1.72 -3.77 -4.24
N GLY A 60 1.69 -3.29 -5.48
CA GLY A 60 0.95 -3.88 -6.60
C GLY A 60 -0.21 -3.00 -7.07
N ASP A 61 -0.94 -3.48 -8.08
CA ASP A 61 -2.08 -2.75 -8.62
C ASP A 61 -3.27 -2.82 -7.66
N GLY A 62 -3.67 -1.64 -7.17
CA GLY A 62 -4.80 -1.49 -6.26
C GLY A 62 -4.46 -1.68 -4.78
N SER A 63 -3.23 -2.08 -4.45
CA SER A 63 -2.78 -2.35 -3.07
C SER A 63 -1.69 -1.37 -2.60
N CYS A 64 -1.55 -1.29 -1.29
CA CYS A 64 -0.48 -0.53 -0.64
C CYS A 64 0.04 -1.26 0.59
N LEU A 65 1.32 -1.07 0.89
CA LEU A 65 1.93 -1.48 2.15
C LEU A 65 2.02 -0.24 3.05
N CYS A 66 1.60 -0.40 4.29
CA CYS A 66 1.65 0.60 5.34
C CYS A 66 2.49 0.07 6.51
N VAL A 67 3.41 0.89 7.00
CA VAL A 67 4.27 0.57 8.15
C VAL A 67 4.28 1.77 9.10
N LEU A 68 3.95 1.52 10.37
CA LEU A 68 4.08 2.48 11.46
C LEU A 68 5.23 2.01 12.35
N THR A 69 6.19 2.89 12.63
CA THR A 69 7.34 2.62 13.50
C THR A 69 7.48 3.70 14.56
N ALA A 70 8.32 3.45 15.56
CA ALA A 70 8.77 4.49 16.48
C ALA A 70 9.61 5.55 15.74
N ALA A 71 9.71 6.76 16.30
CA ALA A 71 10.43 7.89 15.71
C ALA A 71 11.94 7.64 15.54
N GLU A 72 12.52 6.85 16.43
CA GLU A 72 13.94 6.50 16.47
C GLU A 72 14.33 5.34 15.55
N ALA A 73 13.38 4.77 14.80
CA ALA A 73 13.65 3.68 13.89
C ALA A 73 14.61 4.09 12.76
N ASP A 74 15.52 3.19 12.37
CA ASP A 74 16.37 3.40 11.20
C ASP A 74 15.52 3.39 9.93
N VAL A 75 15.32 4.58 9.35
CA VAL A 75 14.53 4.80 8.13
C VAL A 75 15.08 3.99 6.94
N GLY A 76 16.40 3.84 6.84
CA GLY A 76 17.03 3.07 5.78
C GLY A 76 16.70 1.58 5.90
N GLN A 77 16.74 1.04 7.11
CA GLN A 77 16.36 -0.35 7.38
C GLN A 77 14.87 -0.59 7.14
N VAL A 78 14.00 0.33 7.59
CA VAL A 78 12.55 0.24 7.33
C VAL A 78 12.27 0.23 5.82
N ALA A 79 12.87 1.15 5.07
CA ALA A 79 12.70 1.21 3.62
C ALA A 79 13.22 -0.06 2.90
N TYR A 80 14.34 -0.62 3.37
CA TYR A 80 14.91 -1.85 2.84
C TYR A 80 13.95 -3.04 3.03
N GLU A 81 13.49 -3.25 4.26
CA GLU A 81 12.56 -4.33 4.59
C GLU A 81 11.20 -4.17 3.88
N MET A 82 10.70 -2.93 3.77
CA MET A 82 9.50 -2.63 3.00
C MET A 82 9.65 -3.02 1.53
N THR A 83 10.81 -2.74 0.93
CA THR A 83 11.11 -3.12 -0.46
C THR A 83 11.07 -4.64 -0.63
N LEU A 84 11.70 -5.38 0.28
CA LEU A 84 11.67 -6.85 0.26
C LEU A 84 10.24 -7.39 0.45
N LEU A 85 9.46 -6.80 1.35
CA LEU A 85 8.10 -7.22 1.61
C LEU A 85 7.18 -6.95 0.42
N VAL A 86 7.26 -5.78 -0.21
CA VAL A 86 6.51 -5.46 -1.42
C VAL A 86 6.85 -6.43 -2.56
N ASN A 87 8.12 -6.78 -2.73
CA ASN A 87 8.52 -7.75 -3.76
C ASN A 87 7.90 -9.13 -3.50
N ARG A 88 7.97 -9.64 -2.26
CA ARG A 88 7.32 -10.92 -1.89
C ARG A 88 5.81 -10.88 -2.07
N VAL A 89 5.16 -9.81 -1.61
CA VAL A 89 3.70 -9.66 -1.69
C VAL A 89 3.26 -9.48 -3.15
N GLY A 90 4.03 -8.78 -3.97
CA GLY A 90 3.78 -8.61 -5.39
C GLY A 90 3.74 -9.93 -6.16
N GLU A 91 4.62 -10.88 -5.83
CA GLU A 91 4.57 -12.25 -6.40
C GLU A 91 3.30 -13.01 -6.02
N HIS A 92 2.71 -12.73 -4.85
CA HIS A 92 1.50 -13.41 -4.36
C HIS A 92 0.19 -12.71 -4.79
N LEU A 93 0.17 -11.38 -4.86
CA LEU A 93 -0.99 -10.59 -5.30
C LEU A 93 -1.13 -10.55 -6.82
N GLY A 94 -0.03 -10.63 -7.58
CA GLY A 94 -0.06 -10.74 -9.05
C GLY A 94 -0.80 -11.97 -9.57
N VAL A 95 -0.94 -13.01 -8.75
CA VAL A 95 -1.66 -14.26 -9.08
C VAL A 95 -3.19 -14.08 -8.99
N SER A 96 -3.68 -13.05 -8.31
CA SER A 96 -5.12 -12.90 -8.02
C SER A 96 -5.92 -12.02 -9.00
N VAL A 97 -5.36 -11.65 -10.15
CA VAL A 97 -6.17 -11.06 -11.24
C VAL A 97 -7.02 -12.18 -11.86
N ARG A 98 -8.24 -12.33 -11.33
CA ARG A 98 -9.27 -13.21 -11.85
C ARG A 98 -9.51 -12.82 -13.32
N GLN A 99 -8.96 -13.61 -14.25
CA GLN A 99 -9.31 -13.53 -15.66
C GLN A 99 -10.82 -13.78 -15.74
N GLY A 100 -11.60 -12.75 -16.04
CA GLY A 100 -13.02 -12.92 -16.37
C GLY A 100 -13.10 -13.93 -17.50
N GLY A 101 -13.69 -15.09 -17.24
CA GLY A 101 -13.85 -16.13 -18.25
C GLY A 101 -14.59 -15.57 -19.46
N PRO A 102 -14.23 -15.97 -20.69
CA PRO A 102 -14.92 -15.49 -21.87
C PRO A 102 -16.39 -15.93 -21.80
N GLU A 103 -17.28 -14.95 -21.67
CA GLU A 103 -18.71 -15.12 -21.95
C GLU A 103 -18.83 -15.63 -23.38
N GLY A 104 -19.33 -16.85 -23.53
CA GLY A 104 -19.57 -17.48 -24.81
C GLY A 104 -20.55 -16.64 -25.62
N ILE A 105 -20.10 -16.16 -26.77
CA ILE A 105 -20.97 -15.64 -27.82
C ILE A 105 -20.82 -16.59 -29.01
N GLU A 106 -21.73 -17.54 -29.11
CA GLU A 106 -21.94 -18.37 -30.30
C GLU A 106 -22.89 -17.63 -31.25
N PRO A 107 -22.54 -17.45 -32.53
CA PRO A 107 -23.55 -17.28 -33.56
C PRO A 107 -23.51 -18.39 -34.62
N PHE A 108 -24.72 -18.79 -35.01
CA PHE A 108 -25.05 -19.53 -36.23
C PHE A 108 -24.64 -18.76 -37.49
#